data_AF-A0A1Y6CY59-F1
#
_entry.id   AF-A0A1Y6CY59-F1
#
_cell.length_a   1.000
_cell.length_b   1.000
_cell.length_c   1.000
_cell.angle_alpha   90.00
_cell.angle_beta   90.00
_cell.angle_gamma   90.00
#
_symmetry.space_group_name_H-M   'P 1'
#
loop_
_entity.id
_entity.type
_entity.pdbx_description
1 polymer ?
#
loop_
_entity_poly.entity_id
_entity_poly.type
_entity_poly.pdbx_seq_one_letter_code
_entity_poly.pdbx_strand_id
1 'polypeptide(L)'
;MGVENPVLPKSLTWEHVLDVRHWTGELFSLRVTRPPSFRFRSGEFVLLGLMLAGRPLLRAYSIASPSWDDGLDFYSIKVSDGPLTS
;
A
#
# COMPACT_ATOMS: atom_id res chain seq x y z
N MET A 1 -6.63 21.70 -2.73
CA MET A 1 -6.47 21.29 -4.14
C MET A 1 -6.92 19.83 -4.19
N GLY A 2 -8.14 19.57 -4.64
CA GLY A 2 -8.70 18.21 -4.62
C GLY A 2 -7.92 17.34 -5.60
N VAL A 3 -7.28 16.29 -5.10
CA VAL A 3 -6.64 15.31 -5.96
C VAL A 3 -7.79 14.59 -6.68
N GLU A 4 -7.96 14.83 -7.98
CA GLU A 4 -8.90 14.05 -8.79
C GLU A 4 -8.43 12.60 -8.72
N ASN A 5 -9.19 11.75 -8.03
CA ASN A 5 -8.85 10.34 -7.93
C ASN A 5 -8.98 9.71 -9.32
N PRO A 6 -7.89 9.12 -9.87
CA PRO A 6 -7.94 8.38 -11.13
C PRO A 6 -9.02 7.30 -11.09
N VAL A 7 -9.66 7.05 -12.24
CA VAL A 7 -10.54 5.90 -12.41
C VAL A 7 -9.72 4.62 -12.18
N LEU A 8 -10.04 3.91 -11.09
CA LEU A 8 -9.39 2.64 -10.78
C LEU A 8 -10.05 1.47 -11.52
N PRO A 9 -9.28 0.43 -11.87
CA PRO A 9 -9.84 -0.89 -12.12
C PRO A 9 -10.75 -1.32 -10.96
N LYS A 10 -11.86 -2.00 -11.27
CA LYS A 10 -12.84 -2.48 -10.26
C LYS A 10 -12.23 -3.38 -9.17
N SER A 11 -11.05 -3.96 -9.42
CA SER A 11 -10.33 -4.82 -8.49
C SER A 11 -9.43 -4.08 -7.50
N LEU A 12 -9.34 -2.74 -7.58
CA LEU A 12 -8.49 -1.92 -6.72
C LEU A 12 -9.33 -0.92 -5.92
N THR A 13 -8.86 -0.60 -4.72
CA THR A 13 -9.41 0.49 -3.88
C THR A 13 -8.36 1.57 -3.66
N TRP A 14 -8.81 2.80 -3.42
CA TRP A 14 -7.95 3.89 -2.96
C TRP A 14 -7.97 3.93 -1.44
N GLU A 15 -6.80 3.76 -0.83
CA GLU A 15 -6.63 3.86 0.61
C GLU A 15 -5.74 5.05 0.98
N HIS A 16 -5.98 5.62 2.16
CA HIS A 16 -5.23 6.76 2.66
C HIS A 16 -4.07 6.30 3.52
N VAL A 17 -2.90 6.91 3.30
CA VAL A 17 -1.76 6.75 4.18
C VAL A 17 -2.05 7.40 5.52
N LEU A 18 -1.96 6.61 6.59
CA LEU A 18 -2.17 7.02 7.97
C LEU A 18 -0.84 7.34 8.66
N ASP A 19 0.18 6.53 8.41
CA ASP A 19 1.51 6.72 8.98
C ASP A 19 2.62 6.22 8.04
N VAL A 20 3.78 6.86 8.12
CA VAL A 20 5.00 6.46 7.42
C VAL A 20 6.14 6.48 8.41
N ARG A 21 6.81 5.33 8.57
CA ARG A 21 7.97 5.23 9.45
C ARG A 21 9.17 4.73 8.68
N HIS A 22 10.23 5.52 8.67
CA HIS A 22 11.53 5.11 8.15
C HIS A 22 12.35 4.47 9.27
N TRP A 23 12.77 3.22 9.05
CA TRP A 23 13.58 2.47 10.00
C TRP A 23 15.07 2.66 9.71
N THR A 24 15.43 2.65 8.43
CA THR A 24 16.79 2.89 7.95
C THR A 24 16.74 3.69 6.63
N GLY A 25 17.92 3.95 6.04
CA GLY A 25 18.02 4.50 4.69
C GLY A 25 17.37 3.63 3.62
N GLU A 26 17.19 2.33 3.88
CA GLU A 26 16.69 1.35 2.92
C GLU A 26 15.36 0.70 3.33
N LEU A 27 14.84 0.97 4.53
CA LEU A 27 13.66 0.28 5.05
C LEU A 27 12.63 1.25 5.61
N PHE A 28 11.36 1.02 5.28
CA PHE A 28 10.25 1.79 5.79
C PHE A 28 8.99 0.95 5.95
N SER A 29 8.10 1.39 6.83
CA SER A 29 6.74 0.87 6.94
C SER A 29 5.71 1.94 6.58
N LEU A 30 4.60 1.46 6.05
CA LEU A 30 3.43 2.24 5.68
C LEU A 30 2.22 1.68 6.42
N ARG A 31 1.46 2.54 7.10
CA ARG A 31 0.12 2.21 7.57
C ARG A 31 -0.91 2.91 6.70
N VAL A 32 -1.93 2.18 6.27
CA VAL A 32 -3.04 2.73 5.45
C VAL A 32 -4.41 2.37 6.04
N THR A 33 -5.44 3.07 5.57
CA THR A 33 -6.83 2.70 5.85
C THR A 33 -7.15 1.31 5.33
N ARG A 34 -8.06 0.61 6.02
CA ARG A 34 -8.57 -0.69 5.59
C ARG A 34 -9.96 -0.52 4.94
N PRO A 35 -10.18 -1.06 3.73
CA PRO A 35 -11.52 -1.07 3.16
C PRO A 35 -12.48 -1.88 4.07
N PRO A 36 -13.71 -1.40 4.37
CA PRO A 36 -14.59 -2.05 5.34
C PRO A 36 -14.92 -3.52 5.05
N SER A 37 -15.02 -3.88 3.76
CA SER A 37 -15.32 -5.24 3.30
C SER A 37 -14.07 -6.11 3.12
N PHE A 38 -12.87 -5.59 3.36
CA PHE A 38 -11.63 -6.30 3.10
C PHE A 38 -11.32 -7.32 4.20
N ARG A 39 -11.30 -8.60 3.83
CA ARG A 39 -11.01 -9.74 4.72
C ARG A 39 -9.80 -10.49 4.18
N PHE A 40 -8.91 -10.89 5.09
CA PHE A 40 -7.70 -11.64 4.80
C PHE A 40 -7.34 -12.53 5.99
N ARG A 41 -6.50 -13.54 5.77
CA ARG A 41 -5.86 -14.34 6.81
C ARG A 41 -4.47 -13.77 7.08
N SER A 42 -4.08 -13.65 8.34
CA SER A 42 -2.73 -13.17 8.69
C SER A 42 -1.66 -14.01 7.99
N GLY A 43 -0.71 -13.34 7.33
CA GLY A 43 0.30 -13.96 6.48
C GLY A 43 0.00 -13.94 4.97
N GLU A 44 -1.20 -13.49 4.56
CA GLU A 44 -1.51 -13.25 3.14
C GLU A 44 -0.83 -11.99 2.58
N PHE A 45 -0.83 -11.88 1.25
CA PHE A 45 -0.31 -10.73 0.51
C PHE A 45 -1.37 -10.13 -0.41
N VAL A 46 -1.22 -8.86 -0.75
CA VAL A 46 -2.07 -8.10 -1.68
C VAL A 46 -1.24 -7.41 -2.74
N LEU A 47 -1.90 -6.91 -3.78
CA LEU A 47 -1.32 -5.96 -4.70
C LEU A 47 -1.45 -4.55 -4.13
N LEU A 48 -0.32 -3.93 -3.80
CA LEU A 48 -0.23 -2.53 -3.38
C LEU A 48 0.56 -1.76 -4.43
N GLY A 49 0.19 -0.49 -4.67
CA GLY A 49 0.85 0.29 -5.70
C GLY A 49 0.40 1.74 -5.77
N LEU A 50 0.91 2.42 -6.79
CA LEU A 50 0.64 3.83 -7.08
C LEU A 50 0.11 3.97 -8.50
N MET A 51 -0.67 5.02 -8.76
CA MET A 51 -1.04 5.38 -10.13
C MET A 51 0.09 6.22 -10.74
N LEU A 52 0.65 5.73 -11.84
CA LEU A 52 1.70 6.40 -12.60
C LEU A 52 1.25 6.57 -14.06
N ALA A 53 1.24 7.80 -14.56
CA ALA A 53 0.81 8.12 -15.93
C ALA A 53 -0.53 7.46 -16.34
N GLY A 54 -1.50 7.44 -15.41
CA GLY A 54 -2.83 6.86 -15.63
C GLY A 54 -2.90 5.33 -15.60
N ARG A 55 -1.81 4.62 -15.23
CA ARG A 55 -1.77 3.16 -15.09
C ARG A 55 -1.34 2.75 -13.68
N PRO A 56 -1.93 1.69 -13.10
CA PRO A 56 -1.53 1.21 -11.78
C PRO A 56 -0.19 0.46 -11.88
N LEU A 57 0.80 0.93 -11.12
CA LEU A 57 2.04 0.19 -10.89
C LEU A 57 1.91 -0.60 -9.59
N LEU A 58 1.69 -1.91 -9.71
CA LEU A 58 1.40 -2.78 -8.57
C LEU A 58 2.58 -3.71 -8.25
N ARG A 59 2.78 -4.02 -6.98
CA ARG A 59 3.66 -5.09 -6.50
C ARG A 59 2.96 -5.88 -5.40
N ALA A 60 3.36 -7.15 -5.26
CA ALA A 60 2.88 -7.98 -4.17
C ALA A 60 3.54 -7.55 -2.86
N TYR A 61 2.72 -7.30 -1.84
CA TYR A 61 3.15 -6.96 -0.49
C TYR A 61 2.45 -7.85 0.52
N SER A 62 3.23 -8.43 1.43
CA SER A 62 2.66 -9.12 2.59
C SER A 62 1.97 -8.11 3.51
N ILE A 63 0.81 -8.48 4.05
CA ILE A 63 0.14 -7.67 5.06
C ILE A 63 0.81 -7.95 6.40
N ALA A 64 1.42 -6.92 6.99
CA ALA A 64 2.16 -7.01 8.24
C ALA A 64 1.27 -6.80 9.48
N SER A 65 0.06 -6.24 9.31
CA SER A 65 -0.92 -6.13 10.40
C SER A 65 -1.76 -7.41 10.55
N PRO A 66 -2.21 -7.75 11.77
CA PRO A 66 -3.09 -8.89 11.98
C PRO A 66 -4.49 -8.65 11.39
N SER A 67 -5.19 -9.73 11.02
CA SER A 67 -6.50 -9.65 10.34
C SER A 67 -7.63 -8.97 11.11
N TRP A 68 -7.47 -8.74 12.41
CA TRP A 68 -8.40 -8.04 13.29
C TRP A 68 -8.09 -6.54 13.47
N ASP A 69 -6.98 -6.03 12.93
CA ASP A 69 -6.62 -4.62 13.03
C ASP A 69 -7.47 -3.75 12.08
N ASP A 70 -7.75 -2.51 12.50
CA ASP A 70 -8.51 -1.52 11.74
C ASP A 70 -7.68 -0.90 10.60
N GLY A 71 -6.35 -1.01 10.65
CA GLY A 71 -5.43 -0.56 9.61
C GLY A 71 -4.66 -1.69 8.93
N LEU A 72 -4.12 -1.39 7.75
CA LEU A 72 -3.21 -2.28 7.04
C LEU A 72 -1.79 -1.76 7.15
N ASP A 73 -0.90 -2.58 7.71
CA ASP A 73 0.52 -2.27 7.78
C ASP A 73 1.28 -3.02 6.68
N PHE A 74 2.22 -2.32 6.05
CA PHE A 74 3.12 -2.85 5.05
C PHE A 74 4.56 -2.50 5.41
N TYR A 75 5.46 -3.45 5.17
CA TYR A 75 6.90 -3.24 5.30
C TYR A 75 7.54 -3.32 3.92
N SER A 76 8.40 -2.35 3.60
CA SER A 76 8.98 -2.22 2.28
C SER A 76 10.45 -1.83 2.32
N ILE A 77 11.15 -2.25 1.26
CA ILE A 77 12.51 -1.86 0.95
C ILE A 77 12.50 -0.65 0.02
N LYS A 78 13.34 0.34 0.31
CA LYS A 78 13.68 1.40 -0.64
C LYS A 78 14.78 0.87 -1.54
N VAL A 79 14.52 0.90 -2.83
CA VAL A 79 15.50 0.53 -3.83
C VAL A 79 15.83 1.79 -4.60
N SER A 80 17.08 2.24 -4.54
CA SER A 80 17.56 3.33 -5.40
C SER A 80 17.24 2.97 -6.85
N ASP A 81 16.55 3.88 -7.55
CA ASP A 81 16.04 3.70 -8.93
C ASP A 81 14.95 2.62 -9.10
N GLY A 82 14.31 2.18 -8.01
CA GLY A 82 13.15 1.29 -8.07
C GLY A 82 11.90 1.99 -8.60
N PRO A 83 11.13 1.40 -9.54
CA PRO A 83 9.98 2.09 -10.15
C PRO A 83 8.82 2.36 -9.17
N LEU A 84 8.80 1.70 -8.01
CA LEU A 84 7.76 1.87 -6.99
C LEU A 84 8.30 2.38 -5.63
N THR A 85 9.58 2.16 -5.32
CA THR A 85 10.16 2.42 -3.99
C THR A 85 11.46 3.23 -4.04
N SER A 86 11.58 4.11 -5.03
CA SER A 86 12.65 5.11 -5.09
C SER A 86 12.49 6.23 -4.06
#